data_AF-A0A1H3XSX4-F1
#
_entry.id   AF-A0A1H3XSX4-F1
#
_cell.length_a   1.000
_cell.length_b   1.000
_cell.length_c   1.000
_cell.angle_alpha   90.00
_cell.angle_beta   90.00
_cell.angle_gamma   90.00
#
_symmetry.space_group_name_H-M   'P 1'
#
loop_
_entity.id
_entity.type
_entity.pdbx_description
1 polymer ?
#
loop_
_entity_poly.entity_id
_entity_poly.type
_entity_poly.pdbx_seq_one_letter_code
_entity_poly.pdbx_strand_id
1 'polypeptide(L)'
;MKNKNLFRKTSMILGCTVLVAGLMIIMGFVGFHKNPKDEEKGSDDEFTIAILPDTQYYTSEKIKGKKEMFFAQTDWIVNNAAKEHIAYVIQLGDVSDDGEKNPTEWEYAADAMYRLEKPQAGYPEGIPYGLAVGNHDQTKSQYPISGKTTYFNRYFGVSHFEGKPWYGGHYREDNDSHYDLFTAAGIPLIVIYLEYDSFDEDIEPMNDWAESLLKRYKDRKAILVSHSLIGFNRKVRTNEKGFPKFSKQGQRIFDHLKRFPNVFLALCGHVGDNGEGYRQDGYAGHMLKTFLSDYQSRSEGGHGLMRLMTFSKKDDLIRVRTFSPYTGEKEMDADSHFSLPWWHHTTVARQMDFNNDSKTDIVCFDQGKWSINGKQTLELGSPGDIPVPADYNGDGKTEAAVFSPSKGVFIMEDGRFIKYGMKGDIPVPGDYDGDGFADIGVYRPSTMTWYILDVDTIKFGNKNGIPVPADYDGDGKIDVGFFRTTNSMWQTALGNIPLDTLHMAGDIPVPGDYDGDGRAEMAVFRPSEGKWIIDRQKEPIIFGKVGDLPIPGNYGQDGKLIPAVFRDGKILIYGSNQSLPYTNLKAESLVNISQAVRLATKKNNL
;
A
#
# COMPACT_ATOMS: atom_id res chain seq x y z
N MET A 1 47.10 9.73 46.91
CA MET A 1 48.35 8.92 46.92
C MET A 1 48.90 8.83 45.51
N LYS A 2 50.17 9.27 45.33
CA LYS A 2 51.21 8.97 44.30
C LYS A 2 50.73 8.55 42.89
N ASN A 3 50.93 9.26 41.78
CA ASN A 3 52.06 10.03 41.19
C ASN A 3 53.17 9.16 40.52
N LYS A 4 53.39 9.42 39.21
CA LYS A 4 54.61 9.29 38.36
C LYS A 4 55.11 7.89 37.96
N ASN A 5 55.23 7.55 36.67
CA ASN A 5 56.11 8.00 35.56
C ASN A 5 57.51 7.34 35.51
N LEU A 6 58.01 7.26 34.26
CA LEU A 6 59.40 7.12 33.76
C LEU A 6 59.89 5.68 33.45
N PHE A 7 60.77 5.39 32.45
CA PHE A 7 61.75 6.13 31.62
C PHE A 7 61.80 5.42 30.22
N ARG A 8 61.91 6.06 29.03
CA ARG A 8 62.96 6.91 28.39
C ARG A 8 64.24 6.17 27.96
N LYS A 9 64.70 6.41 26.71
CA LYS A 9 66.09 6.65 26.18
C LYS A 9 66.33 5.95 24.82
N THR A 10 67.04 6.47 23.80
CA THR A 10 67.68 7.78 23.47
C THR A 10 68.19 7.76 22.01
N SER A 11 68.25 8.94 21.36
CA SER A 11 69.33 9.51 20.49
C SER A 11 69.69 8.83 19.14
N MET A 12 70.19 9.47 18.06
CA MET A 12 70.54 10.87 17.71
C MET A 12 70.77 10.97 16.18
N ILE A 13 70.30 12.04 15.54
CA ILE A 13 70.96 12.97 14.58
C ILE A 13 71.85 12.42 13.42
N LEU A 14 71.52 12.78 12.17
CA LEU A 14 72.31 13.68 11.27
C LEU A 14 71.50 14.04 10.01
N GLY A 15 71.55 15.31 9.59
CA GLY A 15 70.73 15.85 8.49
C GLY A 15 71.37 15.82 7.11
N CYS A 16 70.58 16.17 6.08
CA CYS A 16 70.99 16.98 4.93
C CYS A 16 69.78 17.34 4.07
N THR A 17 69.77 18.60 3.61
CA THR A 17 68.80 19.25 2.74
C THR A 17 69.09 18.89 1.28
N VAL A 18 68.11 18.45 0.49
CA VAL A 18 68.10 18.63 -0.98
C VAL A 18 66.66 18.80 -1.48
N LEU A 19 66.44 19.90 -2.21
CA LEU A 19 65.28 20.24 -3.03
C LEU A 19 65.04 19.18 -4.13
N VAL A 20 63.80 18.73 -4.33
CA VAL A 20 63.33 18.28 -5.65
C VAL A 20 61.90 18.76 -5.87
N ALA A 21 61.73 19.48 -6.98
CA ALA A 21 60.47 20.03 -7.47
C ALA A 21 59.45 18.91 -7.77
N GLY A 22 58.24 19.06 -7.24
CA GLY A 22 57.10 18.22 -7.57
C GLY A 22 56.45 18.65 -8.87
N LEU A 23 56.55 17.81 -9.90
CA LEU A 23 55.70 17.85 -11.08
C LEU A 23 54.40 17.12 -10.74
N MET A 24 53.34 17.85 -10.35
CA MET A 24 51.99 17.28 -10.21
C MET A 24 51.36 17.15 -11.59
N ILE A 25 51.15 15.91 -12.02
CA ILE A 25 50.31 15.57 -13.16
C ILE A 25 48.85 15.84 -12.78
N ILE A 26 48.22 16.72 -13.56
CA ILE A 26 46.80 17.05 -13.51
C ILE A 26 46.00 15.81 -13.94
N MET A 27 45.27 15.20 -13.01
CA MET A 27 44.06 14.43 -13.33
C MET A 27 42.86 15.31 -13.00
N GLY A 28 42.15 15.75 -14.05
CA GLY A 28 40.94 16.54 -13.93
C GLY A 28 39.82 15.74 -13.27
N PHE A 29 39.51 16.08 -12.02
CA PHE A 29 38.18 15.84 -11.47
C PHE A 29 37.27 16.96 -11.96
N VAL A 30 36.31 16.62 -12.82
CA VAL A 30 35.15 17.48 -13.10
C VAL A 30 34.26 17.41 -11.87
N GLY A 31 34.52 18.27 -10.89
CA GLY A 31 33.64 18.50 -9.76
C GLY A 31 32.48 19.39 -10.20
N PHE A 32 31.28 18.82 -10.32
CA PHE A 32 30.04 19.60 -10.39
C PHE A 32 29.91 20.41 -9.09
N HIS A 33 30.22 21.70 -9.17
CA HIS A 33 29.86 22.66 -8.14
C HIS A 33 28.35 22.84 -8.16
N LYS A 34 27.64 22.24 -7.19
CA LYS A 34 26.27 22.62 -6.88
C LYS A 34 26.28 24.07 -6.37
N ASN A 35 25.43 24.89 -6.98
CA ASN A 35 25.26 26.29 -6.66
C ASN A 35 24.66 26.42 -5.24
N PRO A 36 25.11 27.32 -4.35
CA PRO A 36 24.58 27.42 -2.98
C PRO A 36 23.19 28.08 -2.89
N LYS A 37 22.41 28.05 -3.97
CA LYS A 37 21.05 28.63 -4.06
C LYS A 37 19.94 27.59 -4.26
N ASP A 38 20.28 26.30 -4.26
CA ASP A 38 19.29 25.23 -4.16
C ASP A 38 19.01 24.97 -2.66
N GLU A 39 18.41 25.97 -2.00
CA GLU A 39 17.68 25.71 -0.75
C GLU A 39 16.56 24.70 -1.05
N GLU A 40 16.42 23.71 -0.18
CA GLU A 40 15.46 22.59 -0.26
C GLU A 40 14.04 23.06 -0.62
N LYS A 41 13.72 23.07 -1.92
CA LYS A 41 12.37 22.73 -2.34
C LYS A 41 12.19 21.26 -1.95
N GLY A 42 11.33 21.01 -0.97
CA GLY A 42 10.76 19.68 -0.73
C GLY A 42 10.41 19.03 -2.07
N SER A 43 10.68 17.74 -2.22
CA SER A 43 10.42 17.08 -3.50
C SER A 43 8.94 17.26 -3.86
N ASP A 44 8.65 17.78 -5.05
CA ASP A 44 7.29 17.92 -5.60
C ASP A 44 6.55 16.57 -5.75
N ASP A 45 7.16 15.46 -5.32
CA ASP A 45 6.69 14.09 -5.42
C ASP A 45 6.06 13.53 -4.13
N GLU A 46 6.11 14.24 -3.00
CA GLU A 46 5.58 13.74 -1.72
C GLU A 46 4.71 14.75 -0.98
N PHE A 47 3.74 14.26 -0.22
CA PHE A 47 2.95 15.07 0.73
C PHE A 47 2.51 14.23 1.93
N THR A 48 2.14 14.90 3.01
CA THR A 48 1.70 14.27 4.25
C THR A 48 0.33 14.75 4.65
N ILE A 49 -0.48 13.84 5.17
CA ILE A 49 -1.71 14.15 5.90
C ILE A 49 -1.46 13.85 7.38
N ALA A 50 -1.69 14.85 8.22
CA ALA A 50 -1.66 14.69 9.68
C ALA A 50 -3.04 14.27 10.18
N ILE A 51 -3.08 13.20 10.97
CA ILE A 51 -4.30 12.62 11.52
C ILE A 51 -4.32 12.87 13.02
N LEU A 52 -5.35 13.60 13.45
CA LEU A 52 -5.67 13.85 14.84
C LEU A 52 -6.79 12.87 15.24
N PRO A 53 -6.54 12.01 16.25
CA PRO A 53 -7.50 11.01 16.70
C PRO A 53 -8.65 11.67 17.49
N ASP A 54 -9.45 10.83 18.13
CA ASP A 54 -10.43 11.20 19.15
C ASP A 54 -9.77 12.00 20.28
N THR A 55 -10.20 13.25 20.47
CA THR A 55 -9.57 14.22 21.39
C THR A 55 -10.47 14.57 22.58
N GLN A 56 -11.63 13.92 22.71
CA GLN A 56 -12.66 14.24 23.69
C GLN A 56 -12.16 14.23 25.14
N TYR A 57 -11.18 13.37 25.47
CA TYR A 57 -10.59 13.35 26.82
C TYR A 57 -9.55 14.45 27.06
N TYR A 58 -9.00 15.06 26.00
CA TYR A 58 -8.16 16.26 26.13
C TYR A 58 -9.02 17.49 26.44
N THR A 59 -10.14 17.63 25.75
CA THR A 59 -11.04 18.78 25.91
C THR A 59 -11.87 18.68 27.19
N SER A 60 -12.34 17.50 27.57
CA SER A 60 -13.03 17.28 28.86
C SER A 60 -12.10 17.17 30.08
N GLU A 61 -10.79 17.04 29.85
CA GLU A 61 -9.77 16.75 30.87
C GLU A 61 -10.08 15.50 31.73
N LYS A 62 -10.82 14.54 31.15
CA LYS A 62 -11.15 13.24 31.76
C LYS A 62 -10.05 12.22 31.52
N ILE A 63 -10.01 11.17 32.35
CA ILE A 63 -9.00 10.08 32.28
C ILE A 63 -7.56 10.63 32.28
N LYS A 64 -7.33 11.78 32.95
CA LYS A 64 -6.06 12.52 32.97
C LYS A 64 -5.61 13.09 31.60
N GLY A 65 -6.47 13.06 30.59
CA GLY A 65 -6.29 13.85 29.39
C GLY A 65 -6.20 15.33 29.74
N LYS A 66 -5.50 16.09 28.91
CA LYS A 66 -5.24 17.50 29.12
C LYS A 66 -5.36 18.24 27.80
N LYS A 67 -5.99 19.41 27.79
CA LYS A 67 -6.05 20.26 26.58
C LYS A 67 -4.67 20.57 26.02
N GLU A 68 -3.63 20.64 26.86
CA GLU A 68 -2.25 20.85 26.43
C GLU A 68 -1.72 19.71 25.53
N MET A 69 -2.28 18.50 25.61
CA MET A 69 -1.96 17.41 24.68
C MET A 69 -2.47 17.75 23.27
N PHE A 70 -3.70 18.26 23.16
CA PHE A 70 -4.27 18.69 21.89
C PHE A 70 -3.52 19.91 21.33
N PHE A 71 -3.19 20.88 22.19
CA PHE A 71 -2.35 22.02 21.79
C PHE A 71 -0.98 21.58 21.28
N ALA A 72 -0.34 20.62 21.94
CA ALA A 72 0.95 20.10 21.51
C ALA A 72 0.87 19.41 20.13
N GLN A 73 -0.22 18.72 19.81
CA GLN A 73 -0.43 18.14 18.48
C GLN A 73 -0.47 19.22 17.40
N THR A 74 -1.32 20.24 17.56
CA THR A 74 -1.49 21.26 16.53
C THR A 74 -0.31 22.24 16.47
N ASP A 75 0.31 22.59 17.61
CA ASP A 75 1.55 23.36 17.63
C ASP A 75 2.69 22.61 16.93
N TRP A 76 2.80 21.30 17.14
CA TRP A 76 3.80 20.49 16.46
C TRP A 76 3.56 20.48 14.94
N ILE A 77 2.31 20.31 14.50
CA ILE A 77 1.93 20.37 13.08
C ILE A 77 2.36 21.72 12.49
N VAL A 78 1.96 22.84 13.10
CA VAL A 78 2.33 24.19 12.64
C VAL A 78 3.84 24.33 12.48
N ASN A 79 4.60 23.92 13.50
CA ASN A 79 6.05 24.08 13.54
C ASN A 79 6.81 23.14 12.58
N ASN A 80 6.19 22.05 12.12
CA ASN A 80 6.84 21.04 11.27
C ASN A 80 6.23 20.92 9.87
N ALA A 81 5.19 21.68 9.54
CA ALA A 81 4.41 21.52 8.31
C ALA A 81 5.27 21.51 7.05
N ALA A 82 6.16 22.49 6.88
CA ALA A 82 7.04 22.56 5.71
C ALA A 82 8.04 21.40 5.64
N LYS A 83 8.62 21.00 6.78
CA LYS A 83 9.61 19.92 6.88
C LYS A 83 9.01 18.55 6.59
N GLU A 84 7.78 18.34 7.04
CA GLU A 84 7.06 17.07 6.92
C GLU A 84 6.14 17.06 5.69
N HIS A 85 6.16 18.11 4.87
CA HIS A 85 5.30 18.30 3.69
C HIS A 85 3.81 18.13 4.02
N ILE A 86 3.35 18.62 5.18
CA ILE A 86 1.95 18.49 5.62
C ILE A 86 1.08 19.34 4.69
N ALA A 87 0.23 18.69 3.90
CA ALA A 87 -0.69 19.34 2.99
C ALA A 87 -2.09 19.52 3.60
N TYR A 88 -2.45 18.66 4.56
CA TYR A 88 -3.79 18.60 5.13
C TYR A 88 -3.79 18.01 6.54
N VAL A 89 -4.74 18.42 7.37
CA VAL A 89 -4.99 17.85 8.70
C VAL A 89 -6.42 17.31 8.79
N ILE A 90 -6.58 16.08 9.27
CA ILE A 90 -7.89 15.45 9.47
C ILE A 90 -8.05 15.16 10.96
N GLN A 91 -9.13 15.67 11.57
CA GLN A 91 -9.57 15.25 12.90
C GLN A 91 -10.72 14.25 12.75
N LEU A 92 -10.66 13.12 13.47
CA LEU A 92 -11.48 11.92 13.23
C LEU A 92 -12.83 11.87 13.97
N GLY A 93 -13.30 12.99 14.53
CA GLY A 93 -14.50 13.08 15.36
C GLY A 93 -14.21 12.89 16.85
N ASP A 94 -15.26 13.01 17.66
CA ASP A 94 -15.17 13.08 19.12
C ASP A 94 -14.16 14.15 19.56
N VAL A 95 -14.49 15.37 19.15
CA VAL A 95 -13.75 16.58 19.52
C VAL A 95 -14.07 16.96 20.97
N SER A 96 -15.33 16.81 21.35
CA SER A 96 -15.89 17.00 22.70
C SER A 96 -16.33 15.65 23.28
N ASP A 97 -16.41 15.55 24.61
CA ASP A 97 -16.91 14.34 25.30
C ASP A 97 -18.39 14.47 25.67
N ASP A 98 -18.85 15.70 25.90
CA ASP A 98 -20.19 16.00 26.40
C ASP A 98 -21.01 16.90 25.47
N GLY A 99 -20.55 17.14 24.23
CA GLY A 99 -21.30 17.81 23.16
C GLY A 99 -21.99 19.10 23.63
N GLU A 100 -23.32 19.13 23.59
CA GLU A 100 -24.11 20.31 23.96
C GLU A 100 -24.11 20.63 25.47
N LYS A 101 -23.68 19.70 26.32
CA LYS A 101 -23.73 19.88 27.79
C LYS A 101 -22.55 20.65 28.33
N ASN A 102 -21.41 20.66 27.65
CA ASN A 102 -20.20 21.30 28.15
C ASN A 102 -19.53 22.21 27.10
N PRO A 103 -19.94 23.49 27.02
CA PRO A 103 -19.42 24.44 26.05
C PRO A 103 -17.90 24.69 26.15
N THR A 104 -17.31 24.51 27.34
CA THR A 104 -15.88 24.73 27.57
C THR A 104 -15.01 23.76 26.77
N GLU A 105 -15.48 22.54 26.54
CA GLU A 105 -14.75 21.54 25.73
C GLU A 105 -14.52 22.06 24.31
N TRP A 106 -15.53 22.73 23.75
CA TRP A 106 -15.46 23.35 22.43
C TRP A 106 -14.57 24.59 22.39
N GLU A 107 -14.47 25.35 23.49
CA GLU A 107 -13.51 26.46 23.59
C GLU A 107 -12.06 25.94 23.52
N TYR A 108 -11.77 24.83 24.22
CA TYR A 108 -10.45 24.20 24.15
C TYR A 108 -10.18 23.58 22.78
N ALA A 109 -11.18 22.94 22.17
CA ALA A 109 -11.05 22.40 20.82
C ALA A 109 -10.77 23.51 19.80
N ALA A 110 -11.49 24.63 19.87
CA ALA A 110 -11.28 25.77 18.99
C ALA A 110 -9.87 26.36 19.17
N ASP A 111 -9.41 26.57 20.41
CA ASP A 111 -8.04 27.05 20.65
C ASP A 111 -6.97 26.08 20.14
N ALA A 112 -7.22 24.77 20.20
CA ALA A 112 -6.31 23.78 19.63
C ALA A 112 -6.30 23.84 18.09
N MET A 113 -7.46 23.76 17.45
CA MET A 113 -7.57 23.63 16.00
C MET A 113 -7.26 24.94 15.27
N TYR A 114 -7.66 26.09 15.81
CA TYR A 114 -7.40 27.39 15.18
C TYR A 114 -5.92 27.76 15.13
N ARG A 115 -5.04 27.07 15.87
CA ARG A 115 -3.58 27.19 15.70
C ARG A 115 -3.14 26.87 14.27
N LEU A 116 -3.83 25.94 13.59
CA LEU A 116 -3.56 25.57 12.20
C LEU A 116 -3.83 26.72 11.23
N GLU A 117 -4.69 27.69 11.60
CA GLU A 117 -5.07 28.82 10.75
C GLU A 117 -4.01 29.92 10.71
N LYS A 118 -2.97 29.82 11.54
CA LYS A 118 -1.91 30.81 11.59
C LYS A 118 -1.16 30.86 10.25
N PRO A 119 -1.18 32.01 9.52
CA PRO A 119 -0.41 32.15 8.31
C PRO A 119 1.09 31.95 8.56
N GLN A 120 1.73 31.19 7.69
CA GLN A 120 3.18 30.98 7.72
C GLN A 120 3.74 30.74 6.32
N ALA A 121 5.07 30.70 6.20
CA ALA A 121 5.72 30.46 4.91
C ALA A 121 5.26 29.11 4.32
N GLY A 122 4.73 29.14 3.09
CA GLY A 122 4.12 27.98 2.43
C GLY A 122 2.63 27.76 2.72
N TYR A 123 2.07 28.47 3.71
CA TYR A 123 0.70 28.32 4.19
C TYR A 123 0.06 29.70 4.45
N PRO A 124 -0.22 30.49 3.38
CA PRO A 124 -0.70 31.87 3.52
C PRO A 124 -2.06 32.00 4.22
N GLU A 125 -2.89 30.96 4.15
CA GLU A 125 -4.22 30.89 4.79
C GLU A 125 -4.23 29.94 6.00
N GLY A 126 -3.04 29.56 6.50
CA GLY A 126 -2.86 28.46 7.43
C GLY A 126 -2.80 27.09 6.74
N ILE A 127 -2.68 26.04 7.54
CA ILE A 127 -2.64 24.64 7.09
C ILE A 127 -4.09 24.18 6.91
N PRO A 128 -4.48 23.69 5.71
CA PRO A 128 -5.82 23.17 5.47
C PRO A 128 -6.21 22.04 6.43
N TYR A 129 -7.44 22.08 6.92
CA TYR A 129 -7.98 21.05 7.82
C TYR A 129 -9.50 20.91 7.73
N GLY A 130 -9.99 19.75 8.14
CA GLY A 130 -11.41 19.42 8.33
C GLY A 130 -11.58 18.40 9.46
N LEU A 131 -12.80 18.27 9.97
CA LEU A 131 -13.13 17.44 11.14
C LEU A 131 -14.37 16.60 10.88
N ALA A 132 -14.34 15.32 11.25
CA ALA A 132 -15.57 14.54 11.33
C ALA A 132 -16.36 14.93 12.60
N VAL A 133 -17.66 14.69 12.58
CA VAL A 133 -18.51 14.71 13.77
C VAL A 133 -18.56 13.30 14.35
N GLY A 134 -18.18 13.17 15.62
CA GLY A 134 -18.26 11.92 16.35
C GLY A 134 -19.54 11.76 17.16
N ASN A 135 -19.70 10.62 17.81
CA ASN A 135 -20.92 10.35 18.57
C ASN A 135 -21.01 11.21 19.83
N HIS A 136 -19.89 11.64 20.43
CA HIS A 136 -19.89 12.52 21.60
C HIS A 136 -20.15 13.99 21.25
N ASP A 137 -19.91 14.37 19.99
CA ASP A 137 -20.18 15.72 19.49
C ASP A 137 -21.68 15.97 19.27
N GLN A 138 -22.47 14.90 19.10
CA GLN A 138 -23.92 14.94 18.89
C GLN A 138 -24.72 14.86 20.20
N THR A 139 -25.80 15.64 20.31
CA THR A 139 -26.76 15.55 21.43
C THR A 139 -28.22 15.49 20.93
N LYS A 140 -28.92 14.36 21.01
CA LYS A 140 -28.46 13.08 21.58
C LYS A 140 -27.41 12.43 20.67
N SER A 141 -26.45 11.76 21.30
CA SER A 141 -25.41 10.98 20.63
C SER A 141 -26.02 10.02 19.62
N GLN A 142 -25.37 9.87 18.46
CA GLN A 142 -25.65 8.87 17.43
C GLN A 142 -26.80 9.16 16.45
N TYR A 143 -27.39 10.36 16.52
CA TYR A 143 -28.57 10.72 15.75
C TYR A 143 -28.30 11.98 14.91
N PRO A 144 -27.97 11.86 13.61
CA PRO A 144 -27.62 13.01 12.76
C PRO A 144 -28.81 13.92 12.44
N ILE A 145 -30.05 13.44 12.54
CA ILE A 145 -31.25 14.25 12.22
C ILE A 145 -31.95 14.67 13.51
N SER A 146 -32.18 13.72 14.42
CA SER A 146 -32.91 13.99 15.66
C SER A 146 -32.02 14.53 16.80
N GLY A 147 -30.70 14.48 16.62
CA GLY A 147 -29.70 15.08 17.49
C GLY A 147 -29.42 16.55 17.19
N LYS A 148 -28.34 17.06 17.77
CA LYS A 148 -27.90 18.45 17.68
C LYS A 148 -26.38 18.52 17.76
N THR A 149 -25.83 19.43 16.99
CA THR A 149 -24.40 19.76 16.87
C THR A 149 -24.23 21.28 16.92
N THR A 150 -25.01 21.97 17.76
CA THR A 150 -25.06 23.43 17.83
C THR A 150 -23.69 24.01 18.17
N TYR A 151 -22.98 23.42 19.14
CA TYR A 151 -21.65 23.91 19.52
C TYR A 151 -20.57 23.52 18.52
N PHE A 152 -20.64 22.33 17.93
CA PHE A 152 -19.80 21.99 16.78
C PHE A 152 -19.95 23.06 15.69
N ASN A 153 -21.18 23.35 15.25
CA ASN A 153 -21.43 24.35 14.20
C ASN A 153 -21.16 25.79 14.63
N ARG A 154 -21.12 26.07 15.93
CA ARG A 154 -20.72 27.40 16.41
C ARG A 154 -19.22 27.68 16.19
N TYR A 155 -18.37 26.68 16.35
CA TYR A 155 -16.91 26.82 16.23
C TYR A 155 -16.36 26.29 14.90
N PHE A 156 -17.00 25.27 14.34
CA PHE A 156 -16.57 24.54 13.15
C PHE A 156 -17.69 24.42 12.12
N GLY A 157 -18.66 25.33 12.15
CA GLY A 157 -19.77 25.36 11.18
C GLY A 157 -19.41 26.03 9.86
N VAL A 158 -20.40 26.07 8.96
CA VAL A 158 -20.26 26.59 7.59
C VAL A 158 -19.64 27.99 7.59
N SER A 159 -20.14 28.91 8.43
CA SER A 159 -19.65 30.29 8.50
C SER A 159 -18.18 30.43 8.90
N HIS A 160 -17.60 29.40 9.56
CA HIS A 160 -16.19 29.40 9.93
C HIS A 160 -15.30 29.01 8.74
N PHE A 161 -15.75 28.06 7.93
CA PHE A 161 -14.98 27.54 6.79
C PHE A 161 -15.30 28.23 5.46
N GLU A 162 -16.45 28.88 5.34
CA GLU A 162 -16.84 29.61 4.15
C GLU A 162 -15.79 30.67 3.79
N GLY A 163 -15.35 30.65 2.52
CA GLY A 163 -14.29 31.53 2.03
C GLY A 163 -12.86 30.98 2.18
N LYS A 164 -12.64 29.92 2.97
CA LYS A 164 -11.35 29.23 2.97
C LYS A 164 -11.14 28.50 1.63
N PRO A 165 -9.96 28.60 0.98
CA PRO A 165 -9.78 28.09 -0.37
C PRO A 165 -9.99 26.58 -0.56
N TRP A 166 -9.86 25.80 0.51
CA TRP A 166 -10.05 24.36 0.47
C TRP A 166 -11.50 23.94 0.73
N TYR A 167 -12.34 24.80 1.31
CA TYR A 167 -13.70 24.42 1.66
C TYR A 167 -14.58 24.29 0.41
N GLY A 168 -15.06 23.08 0.13
CA GLY A 168 -15.87 22.77 -1.04
C GLY A 168 -17.37 22.99 -0.83
N GLY A 169 -17.83 22.87 0.41
CA GLY A 169 -19.23 22.98 0.81
C GLY A 169 -19.67 21.82 1.67
N HIS A 170 -20.98 21.74 1.90
CA HIS A 170 -21.56 20.84 2.88
C HIS A 170 -22.82 20.13 2.38
N TYR A 171 -23.22 19.13 3.13
CA TYR A 171 -24.52 18.49 3.04
C TYR A 171 -25.48 19.17 4.01
N ARG A 172 -26.74 19.36 3.60
CA ARG A 172 -27.77 20.10 4.37
C ARG A 172 -27.33 21.53 4.69
N GLU A 173 -27.70 22.07 5.86
CA GLU A 173 -27.51 23.49 6.23
C GLU A 173 -26.43 23.71 7.30
N ASP A 174 -25.74 22.64 7.71
CA ASP A 174 -24.69 22.60 8.73
C ASP A 174 -23.38 22.04 8.15
N ASN A 175 -22.31 21.97 8.97
CA ASN A 175 -21.00 21.48 8.55
C ASN A 175 -20.71 20.04 9.00
N ASP A 176 -21.73 19.31 9.48
CA ASP A 176 -21.52 18.01 10.10
C ASP A 176 -21.05 16.96 9.08
N SER A 177 -21.49 17.13 7.84
CA SER A 177 -20.96 16.45 6.66
C SER A 177 -20.55 17.50 5.63
N HIS A 178 -19.27 17.52 5.29
CA HIS A 178 -18.70 18.50 4.37
C HIS A 178 -17.62 17.88 3.50
N TYR A 179 -17.14 18.66 2.54
CA TYR A 179 -16.01 18.22 1.74
C TYR A 179 -15.05 19.35 1.47
N ASP A 180 -13.77 18.96 1.36
CA ASP A 180 -12.67 19.86 1.11
C ASP A 180 -11.92 19.45 -0.15
N LEU A 181 -11.35 20.43 -0.83
CA LEU A 181 -10.62 20.31 -2.07
C LEU A 181 -9.23 20.89 -1.88
N PHE A 182 -8.20 20.10 -2.14
CA PHE A 182 -6.83 20.60 -2.16
C PHE A 182 -6.02 19.94 -3.26
N THR A 183 -4.76 20.34 -3.40
CA THR A 183 -3.82 19.72 -4.32
C THR A 183 -2.48 19.61 -3.63
N ALA A 184 -1.89 18.42 -3.67
CA ALA A 184 -0.61 18.13 -3.02
C ALA A 184 0.22 17.23 -3.94
N ALA A 185 1.52 17.53 -4.09
CA ALA A 185 2.40 16.83 -5.04
C ALA A 185 1.82 16.72 -6.47
N GLY A 186 1.10 17.76 -6.92
CA GLY A 186 0.42 17.80 -8.22
C GLY A 186 -0.83 16.91 -8.34
N ILE A 187 -1.28 16.28 -7.24
CA ILE A 187 -2.44 15.40 -7.21
C ILE A 187 -3.63 16.18 -6.65
N PRO A 188 -4.72 16.36 -7.42
CA PRO A 188 -5.92 16.98 -6.91
C PRO A 188 -6.69 15.98 -6.03
N LEU A 189 -7.03 16.43 -4.82
CA LEU A 189 -7.66 15.61 -3.78
C LEU A 189 -9.03 16.18 -3.41
N ILE A 190 -9.90 15.30 -2.93
CA ILE A 190 -11.14 15.61 -2.22
C ILE A 190 -11.18 14.82 -0.92
N VAL A 191 -11.53 15.48 0.19
CA VAL A 191 -11.85 14.81 1.46
C VAL A 191 -13.34 14.96 1.69
N ILE A 192 -14.05 13.86 1.93
CA ILE A 192 -15.49 13.85 2.18
C ILE A 192 -15.71 13.37 3.61
N TYR A 193 -16.23 14.25 4.45
CA TYR A 193 -16.61 13.98 5.83
C TYR A 193 -18.08 13.56 5.88
N LEU A 194 -18.32 12.38 6.46
CA LEU A 194 -19.63 11.77 6.62
C LEU A 194 -19.92 11.67 8.12
N GLU A 195 -20.94 12.38 8.58
CA GLU A 195 -21.36 12.47 9.97
C GLU A 195 -21.64 11.08 10.56
N TYR A 196 -21.31 10.87 11.84
CA TYR A 196 -21.62 9.63 12.54
C TYR A 196 -23.12 9.35 12.60
N ASP A 197 -23.53 8.16 12.16
CA ASP A 197 -24.92 7.70 12.17
C ASP A 197 -24.99 6.19 12.39
N SER A 198 -25.00 5.76 13.65
CA SER A 198 -25.15 4.32 13.96
C SER A 198 -26.60 3.84 13.91
N PHE A 199 -27.58 4.76 13.94
CA PHE A 199 -29.00 4.44 13.96
C PHE A 199 -29.69 4.49 12.59
N ASP A 200 -28.96 4.84 11.53
CA ASP A 200 -29.45 4.83 10.14
C ASP A 200 -30.62 5.81 9.95
N GLU A 201 -30.47 7.02 10.51
CA GLU A 201 -31.41 8.13 10.29
C GLU A 201 -31.20 8.80 8.93
N ASP A 202 -29.96 8.85 8.44
CA ASP A 202 -29.59 9.62 7.24
C ASP A 202 -28.43 9.01 6.42
N ILE A 203 -28.00 7.77 6.69
CA ILE A 203 -26.89 7.11 5.97
C ILE A 203 -27.09 7.13 4.44
N GLU A 204 -28.26 6.75 3.95
CA GLU A 204 -28.47 6.62 2.48
C GLU A 204 -28.51 7.97 1.76
N PRO A 205 -29.29 8.97 2.20
CA PRO A 205 -29.24 10.30 1.58
C PRO A 205 -27.83 10.92 1.63
N MET A 206 -27.09 10.71 2.72
CA MET A 206 -25.71 11.16 2.85
C MET A 206 -24.76 10.42 1.88
N ASN A 207 -24.92 9.11 1.70
CA ASN A 207 -24.17 8.33 0.71
C ASN A 207 -24.49 8.77 -0.73
N ASP A 208 -25.75 9.07 -1.04
CA ASP A 208 -26.16 9.60 -2.34
C ASP A 208 -25.53 10.97 -2.62
N TRP A 209 -25.44 11.83 -1.60
CA TRP A 209 -24.72 13.10 -1.67
C TRP A 209 -23.22 12.89 -1.93
N ALA A 210 -22.57 12.01 -1.17
CA ALA A 210 -21.16 11.68 -1.36
C ALA A 210 -20.87 11.12 -2.76
N GLU A 211 -21.74 10.24 -3.25
CA GLU A 211 -21.70 9.74 -4.62
C GLU A 211 -21.80 10.88 -5.65
N SER A 212 -22.67 11.86 -5.43
CA SER A 212 -22.79 13.02 -6.32
C SER A 212 -21.48 13.82 -6.39
N LEU A 213 -20.74 13.92 -5.29
CA LEU A 213 -19.42 14.55 -5.23
C LEU A 213 -18.38 13.71 -5.95
N LEU A 214 -18.34 12.39 -5.72
CA LEU A 214 -17.40 11.49 -6.39
C LEU A 214 -17.59 11.50 -7.91
N LYS A 215 -18.83 11.61 -8.39
CA LYS A 215 -19.14 11.79 -9.82
C LYS A 215 -18.69 13.16 -10.33
N ARG A 216 -18.95 14.23 -9.58
CA ARG A 216 -18.57 15.62 -9.94
C ARG A 216 -17.07 15.80 -9.99
N TYR A 217 -16.36 15.20 -9.04
CA TYR A 217 -14.91 15.33 -8.83
C TYR A 217 -14.18 14.02 -9.17
N LYS A 218 -14.62 13.33 -10.22
CA LYS A 218 -14.05 12.05 -10.67
C LYS A 218 -12.54 12.10 -10.97
N ASP A 219 -12.02 13.28 -11.33
CA ASP A 219 -10.61 13.50 -11.64
C ASP A 219 -9.76 13.78 -10.38
N ARG A 220 -10.37 13.74 -9.18
CA ARG A 220 -9.70 13.93 -7.88
C ARG A 220 -9.67 12.62 -7.11
N LYS A 221 -8.53 12.30 -6.50
CA LYS A 221 -8.44 11.19 -5.54
C LYS A 221 -9.22 11.54 -4.26
N ALA A 222 -10.05 10.62 -3.81
CA ALA A 222 -11.02 10.84 -2.75
C ALA A 222 -10.64 10.09 -1.46
N ILE A 223 -10.69 10.83 -0.36
CA ILE A 223 -10.53 10.34 1.00
C ILE A 223 -11.90 10.43 1.67
N LEU A 224 -12.37 9.31 2.21
CA LEU A 224 -13.58 9.27 3.01
C LEU A 224 -13.21 9.38 4.49
N VAL A 225 -13.88 10.23 5.24
CA VAL A 225 -13.69 10.35 6.69
C VAL A 225 -15.04 10.19 7.35
N SER A 226 -15.15 9.23 8.24
CA SER A 226 -16.31 9.10 9.12
C SER A 226 -15.84 8.58 10.45
N HIS A 227 -16.50 8.97 11.53
CA HIS A 227 -16.03 8.66 12.86
C HIS A 227 -15.94 7.14 13.12
N SER A 228 -16.87 6.33 12.59
CA SER A 228 -16.89 4.88 12.79
C SER A 228 -17.01 4.09 11.49
N LEU A 229 -15.89 3.54 11.01
CA LEU A 229 -15.85 2.71 9.80
C LEU A 229 -15.51 1.24 10.08
N ILE A 230 -14.46 0.98 10.86
CA ILE A 230 -13.95 -0.37 11.13
C ILE A 230 -13.65 -0.56 12.62
N GLY A 231 -13.48 -1.82 13.05
CA GLY A 231 -12.91 -2.14 14.37
C GLY A 231 -11.37 -2.12 14.38
N PHE A 232 -10.78 -2.51 15.50
CA PHE A 232 -9.33 -2.65 15.65
C PHE A 232 -8.77 -3.97 15.10
N ASN A 233 -7.46 -4.00 14.87
CA ASN A 233 -6.73 -5.20 14.44
C ASN A 233 -6.96 -6.39 15.36
N ARG A 234 -7.14 -7.60 14.81
CA ARG A 234 -7.42 -8.83 15.58
C ARG A 234 -6.36 -9.13 16.64
N LYS A 235 -5.12 -8.75 16.37
CA LYS A 235 -3.99 -8.89 17.26
C LYS A 235 -3.36 -7.51 17.47
N VAL A 236 -3.33 -7.13 18.74
CA VAL A 236 -2.78 -5.87 19.24
C VAL A 236 -1.34 -5.68 18.75
N ARG A 237 -0.99 -4.46 18.32
CA ARG A 237 0.36 -4.07 17.89
C ARG A 237 0.82 -4.69 16.56
N THR A 238 -0.11 -5.16 15.74
CA THR A 238 0.18 -5.87 14.49
C THR A 238 -0.81 -5.53 13.39
N ASN A 239 -0.32 -5.42 12.16
CA ASN A 239 -1.11 -5.51 10.93
C ASN A 239 -0.99 -6.93 10.37
N GLU A 240 -1.31 -7.97 11.16
CA GLU A 240 -1.26 -9.37 10.71
C GLU A 240 -2.58 -9.81 10.03
N LYS A 241 -2.53 -10.98 9.38
CA LYS A 241 -3.64 -11.63 8.66
C LYS A 241 -4.99 -11.56 9.41
N GLY A 242 -6.05 -11.27 8.67
CA GLY A 242 -7.43 -11.20 9.17
C GLY A 242 -7.88 -9.80 9.55
N PHE A 243 -8.48 -9.10 8.58
CA PHE A 243 -8.92 -7.72 8.74
C PHE A 243 -10.00 -7.49 9.81
N PRO A 244 -10.02 -6.29 10.41
CA PRO A 244 -11.10 -5.81 11.27
C PRO A 244 -12.42 -5.75 10.52
N LYS A 245 -13.52 -6.00 11.23
CA LYS A 245 -14.88 -5.89 10.65
C LYS A 245 -15.27 -4.42 10.46
N PHE A 246 -16.11 -4.17 9.47
CA PHE A 246 -16.80 -2.88 9.35
C PHE A 246 -17.80 -2.68 10.51
N SER A 247 -17.99 -1.43 10.90
CA SER A 247 -19.18 -0.99 11.64
C SER A 247 -20.42 -1.09 10.74
N LYS A 248 -21.63 -0.92 11.30
CA LYS A 248 -22.86 -0.91 10.50
C LYS A 248 -22.81 0.20 9.43
N GLN A 249 -22.42 1.41 9.84
CA GLN A 249 -22.31 2.56 8.94
C GLN A 249 -21.16 2.37 7.93
N GLY A 250 -19.99 1.92 8.40
CA GLY A 250 -18.83 1.66 7.55
C GLY A 250 -19.12 0.66 6.44
N GLN A 251 -19.87 -0.41 6.73
CA GLN A 251 -20.27 -1.38 5.72
C GLN A 251 -21.17 -0.75 4.64
N ARG A 252 -22.11 0.12 5.04
CA ARG A 252 -23.02 0.83 4.12
C ARG A 252 -22.26 1.81 3.23
N ILE A 253 -21.37 2.60 3.82
CA ILE A 253 -20.46 3.51 3.09
C ILE A 253 -19.63 2.70 2.11
N PHE A 254 -19.02 1.60 2.54
CA PHE A 254 -18.20 0.75 1.70
C PHE A 254 -18.99 0.18 0.52
N ASP A 255 -20.11 -0.48 0.77
CA ASP A 255 -20.92 -1.11 -0.29
C ASP A 255 -21.45 -0.09 -1.30
N HIS A 256 -21.73 1.14 -0.87
CA HIS A 256 -22.15 2.21 -1.76
C HIS A 256 -20.97 2.82 -2.52
N LEU A 257 -19.91 3.23 -1.83
CA LEU A 257 -18.89 4.11 -2.41
C LEU A 257 -17.66 3.38 -2.99
N LYS A 258 -17.45 2.08 -2.69
CA LYS A 258 -16.32 1.32 -3.24
C LYS A 258 -16.31 1.23 -4.77
N ARG A 259 -17.45 1.44 -5.42
CA ARG A 259 -17.59 1.41 -6.89
C ARG A 259 -16.94 2.58 -7.61
N PHE A 260 -16.52 3.62 -6.89
CA PHE A 260 -15.91 4.81 -7.46
C PHE A 260 -14.38 4.68 -7.48
N PRO A 261 -13.73 4.59 -8.66
CA PRO A 261 -12.29 4.30 -8.77
C PRO A 261 -11.39 5.44 -8.28
N ASN A 262 -11.98 6.61 -8.02
CA ASN A 262 -11.27 7.71 -7.41
C ASN A 262 -11.22 7.64 -5.87
N VAL A 263 -11.99 6.76 -5.22
CA VAL A 263 -11.90 6.49 -3.77
C VAL A 263 -10.74 5.53 -3.51
N PHE A 264 -9.79 5.93 -2.65
CA PHE A 264 -8.60 5.13 -2.36
C PHE A 264 -8.29 5.00 -0.86
N LEU A 265 -8.81 5.90 -0.04
CA LEU A 265 -8.53 5.96 1.39
C LEU A 265 -9.80 6.25 2.18
N ALA A 266 -9.95 5.58 3.31
CA ALA A 266 -10.96 5.88 4.31
C ALA A 266 -10.32 5.91 5.71
N LEU A 267 -10.75 6.84 6.55
CA LEU A 267 -10.14 7.11 7.86
C LEU A 267 -11.22 7.25 8.94
N CYS A 268 -11.00 6.64 10.11
CA CYS A 268 -11.93 6.71 11.25
C CYS A 268 -11.24 6.66 12.62
N GLY A 269 -12.01 7.01 13.65
CA GLY A 269 -11.66 6.95 15.06
C GLY A 269 -12.56 5.95 15.81
N HIS A 270 -13.18 6.40 16.91
CA HIS A 270 -14.28 5.78 17.66
C HIS A 270 -13.97 4.51 18.48
N VAL A 271 -13.08 3.63 18.01
CA VAL A 271 -12.82 2.34 18.66
C VAL A 271 -11.48 2.32 19.41
N GLY A 272 -11.49 2.85 20.64
CA GLY A 272 -10.27 3.13 21.42
C GLY A 272 -9.58 1.96 22.13
N ASP A 273 -10.21 0.78 22.29
CA ASP A 273 -9.69 -0.33 23.13
C ASP A 273 -8.24 -0.74 22.78
N ASN A 274 -7.97 -0.99 21.49
CA ASN A 274 -6.63 -1.22 20.92
C ASN A 274 -6.15 -0.01 20.10
N GLY A 275 -7.10 0.74 19.54
CA GLY A 275 -6.90 2.06 19.00
C GLY A 275 -6.29 2.15 17.60
N GLU A 276 -5.93 1.03 17.00
CA GLU A 276 -5.41 0.97 15.64
C GLU A 276 -6.04 -0.19 14.87
N GLY A 277 -6.35 0.06 13.60
CA GLY A 277 -6.94 -0.91 12.69
C GLY A 277 -6.55 -0.61 11.25
N TYR A 278 -6.33 -1.66 10.47
CA TYR A 278 -6.05 -1.56 9.04
C TYR A 278 -6.81 -2.65 8.28
N ARG A 279 -7.41 -2.26 7.16
CA ARG A 279 -7.88 -3.19 6.13
C ARG A 279 -7.71 -2.61 4.73
N GLN A 280 -7.70 -3.49 3.75
CA GLN A 280 -7.85 -3.11 2.36
C GLN A 280 -8.93 -3.94 1.68
N ASP A 281 -9.55 -3.37 0.65
CA ASP A 281 -10.67 -3.97 -0.03
C ASP A 281 -10.60 -3.64 -1.52
N GLY A 282 -10.53 -4.67 -2.36
CA GLY A 282 -10.52 -4.53 -3.81
C GLY A 282 -11.92 -4.46 -4.40
N TYR A 283 -12.06 -3.69 -5.47
CA TYR A 283 -13.26 -3.65 -6.27
C TYR A 283 -12.95 -3.14 -7.67
N ALA A 284 -13.29 -3.93 -8.68
CA ALA A 284 -13.27 -3.53 -10.08
C ALA A 284 -11.93 -2.98 -10.61
N GLY A 285 -10.80 -3.35 -10.00
CA GLY A 285 -9.44 -2.97 -10.40
C GLY A 285 -8.80 -1.87 -9.55
N HIS A 286 -9.50 -1.34 -8.55
CA HIS A 286 -8.92 -0.43 -7.57
C HIS A 286 -9.13 -0.93 -6.15
N MET A 287 -8.36 -0.35 -5.24
CA MET A 287 -8.27 -0.82 -3.87
C MET A 287 -8.48 0.35 -2.91
N LEU A 288 -9.40 0.14 -1.98
CA LEU A 288 -9.66 1.06 -0.88
C LEU A 288 -8.92 0.59 0.36
N LYS A 289 -8.13 1.48 0.97
CA LYS A 289 -7.53 1.23 2.28
C LYS A 289 -8.29 1.97 3.36
N THR A 290 -8.62 1.28 4.46
CA THR A 290 -9.29 1.89 5.60
C THR A 290 -8.39 1.79 6.84
N PHE A 291 -8.18 2.92 7.52
CA PHE A 291 -7.39 3.00 8.74
C PHE A 291 -8.20 3.54 9.90
N LEU A 292 -8.07 2.89 11.06
CA LEU A 292 -8.55 3.37 12.34
C LEU A 292 -7.38 3.92 13.16
N SER A 293 -7.57 5.10 13.76
CA SER A 293 -6.59 5.75 14.65
C SER A 293 -7.31 6.44 15.81
N ASP A 294 -7.43 5.74 16.94
CA ASP A 294 -8.10 6.22 18.14
C ASP A 294 -7.34 5.79 19.39
N TYR A 295 -6.69 6.71 20.08
CA TYR A 295 -5.89 6.38 21.26
C TYR A 295 -6.62 6.66 22.58
N GLN A 296 -7.90 7.01 22.55
CA GLN A 296 -8.62 7.57 23.70
C GLN A 296 -8.62 6.66 24.94
N SER A 297 -8.64 5.32 24.74
CA SER A 297 -8.68 4.36 25.84
C SER A 297 -7.30 3.96 26.38
N ARG A 298 -6.21 4.48 25.77
CA ARG A 298 -4.87 4.34 26.34
C ARG A 298 -4.73 5.23 27.58
N SER A 299 -3.67 5.04 28.35
CA SER A 299 -3.44 5.84 29.56
C SER A 299 -3.42 7.34 29.26
N GLU A 300 -3.79 8.14 30.27
CA GLU A 300 -3.84 9.61 30.21
C GLU A 300 -4.62 10.18 29.00
N GLY A 301 -5.72 9.52 28.62
CA GLY A 301 -6.57 9.90 27.49
C GLY A 301 -5.91 9.71 26.13
N GLY A 302 -4.84 8.91 26.02
CA GLY A 302 -4.14 8.66 24.76
C GLY A 302 -2.82 9.40 24.57
N HIS A 303 -2.27 10.01 25.64
CA HIS A 303 -0.94 10.64 25.66
C HIS A 303 -0.70 11.78 24.64
N GLY A 304 -1.73 12.27 23.93
CA GLY A 304 -1.54 13.21 22.82
C GLY A 304 -0.94 12.56 21.57
N LEU A 305 -1.09 11.24 21.40
CA LEU A 305 -0.65 10.53 20.20
C LEU A 305 -1.35 11.06 18.95
N MET A 306 -0.62 11.18 17.86
CA MET A 306 -1.12 11.52 16.54
C MET A 306 -0.40 10.70 15.48
N ARG A 307 -0.92 10.69 14.25
CA ARG A 307 -0.38 9.90 13.16
C ARG A 307 -0.09 10.76 11.94
N LEU A 308 1.04 10.51 11.29
CA LEU A 308 1.30 11.04 9.94
C LEU A 308 1.18 9.93 8.91
N MET A 309 0.56 10.26 7.79
CA MET A 309 0.52 9.44 6.58
C MET A 309 1.20 10.21 5.45
N THR A 310 2.41 9.81 5.10
CA THR A 310 3.19 10.41 4.01
C THR A 310 3.00 9.59 2.73
N PHE A 311 2.58 10.24 1.67
CA PHE A 311 2.30 9.66 0.37
C PHE A 311 3.44 10.02 -0.59
N SER A 312 4.06 9.01 -1.19
CA SER A 312 5.13 9.18 -2.17
C SER A 312 4.64 8.81 -3.56
N LYS A 313 4.76 9.76 -4.50
CA LYS A 313 4.46 9.48 -5.90
C LYS A 313 5.46 8.55 -6.53
N LYS A 314 6.72 8.83 -6.27
CA LYS A 314 7.86 8.18 -6.87
C LYS A 314 7.99 6.73 -6.41
N ASP A 315 7.79 6.48 -5.12
CA ASP A 315 7.92 5.14 -4.55
C ASP A 315 6.60 4.37 -4.61
N ASP A 316 5.49 5.07 -4.88
CA ASP A 316 4.12 4.55 -4.78
C ASP A 316 3.88 3.91 -3.40
N LEU A 317 4.18 4.67 -2.33
CA LEU A 317 4.00 4.21 -0.95
C LEU A 317 3.22 5.22 -0.09
N ILE A 318 2.39 4.70 0.81
CA ILE A 318 2.00 5.36 2.06
C ILE A 318 3.01 4.93 3.13
N ARG A 319 3.54 5.89 3.88
CA ARG A 319 4.35 5.65 5.08
C ARG A 319 3.62 6.20 6.28
N VAL A 320 3.33 5.33 7.24
CA VAL A 320 2.57 5.65 8.45
C VAL A 320 3.52 5.70 9.64
N ARG A 321 3.39 6.74 10.47
CA ARG A 321 4.08 6.83 11.77
C ARG A 321 3.21 7.44 12.85
N THR A 322 3.07 6.75 13.98
CA THR A 322 2.38 7.21 15.19
C THR A 322 3.39 7.71 16.24
N PHE A 323 3.11 8.87 16.85
CA PHE A 323 3.97 9.50 17.87
C PHE A 323 3.20 10.53 18.68
N SER A 324 3.70 10.89 19.87
CA SER A 324 3.15 11.99 20.68
C SER A 324 4.13 13.16 20.74
N PRO A 325 3.74 14.35 20.25
CA PRO A 325 4.53 15.56 20.46
C PRO A 325 4.50 16.08 21.90
N TYR A 326 3.54 15.63 22.72
CA TYR A 326 3.43 16.04 24.13
C TYR A 326 4.40 15.26 25.03
N THR A 327 4.45 13.93 24.88
CA THR A 327 5.32 13.06 25.68
C THR A 327 6.69 12.83 25.04
N GLY A 328 6.79 13.03 23.72
CA GLY A 328 7.96 12.69 22.91
C GLY A 328 8.06 11.20 22.54
N GLU A 329 7.03 10.40 22.85
CA GLU A 329 7.00 8.97 22.54
C GLU A 329 6.88 8.72 21.03
N LYS A 330 7.43 7.59 20.58
CA LYS A 330 7.34 7.11 19.21
C LYS A 330 6.95 5.64 19.25
N GLU A 331 5.94 5.28 18.48
CA GLU A 331 5.49 3.90 18.37
C GLU A 331 6.13 3.28 17.11
N MET A 332 6.69 2.08 17.30
CA MET A 332 7.53 1.39 16.31
C MET A 332 7.05 -0.05 16.06
N ASP A 333 5.90 -0.42 16.60
CA ASP A 333 5.25 -1.69 16.27
C ASP A 333 4.57 -1.62 14.90
N ALA A 334 4.11 -2.79 14.43
CA ALA A 334 3.77 -3.00 13.03
C ALA A 334 2.47 -2.31 12.59
N ASP A 335 1.61 -1.91 13.53
CA ASP A 335 0.40 -1.11 13.26
C ASP A 335 0.58 0.39 13.54
N SER A 336 1.74 0.81 14.06
CA SER A 336 2.10 2.24 14.26
C SER A 336 3.16 2.76 13.29
N HIS A 337 4.03 1.90 12.77
CA HIS A 337 5.15 2.27 11.91
C HIS A 337 5.32 1.28 10.76
N PHE A 338 4.77 1.61 9.60
CA PHE A 338 4.76 0.72 8.45
C PHE A 338 4.65 1.48 7.13
N SER A 339 4.83 0.76 6.02
CA SER A 339 4.62 1.28 4.67
C SER A 339 3.76 0.32 3.87
N LEU A 340 2.95 0.86 2.95
CA LEU A 340 2.11 0.08 2.04
C LEU A 340 2.08 0.72 0.66
N PRO A 341 1.91 -0.04 -0.42
CA PRO A 341 1.56 0.49 -1.74
C PRO A 341 0.29 1.34 -1.71
N TRP A 342 0.10 2.31 -2.61
CA TRP A 342 -1.15 3.10 -2.63
C TRP A 342 -1.87 3.24 -3.96
N TRP A 343 -1.18 3.17 -5.11
CA TRP A 343 -1.80 3.05 -6.42
C TRP A 343 -1.79 1.63 -6.94
N HIS A 344 -0.62 0.98 -6.92
CA HIS A 344 -0.45 -0.32 -7.57
C HIS A 344 -0.33 -1.43 -6.54
N HIS A 345 -1.23 -2.41 -6.61
CA HIS A 345 -1.33 -3.49 -5.64
C HIS A 345 -0.56 -4.75 -6.04
N THR A 346 -0.25 -5.58 -5.04
CA THR A 346 0.60 -6.77 -5.17
C THR A 346 -0.03 -7.91 -5.97
N THR A 347 -1.36 -8.02 -5.97
CA THR A 347 -2.09 -9.06 -6.71
C THR A 347 -2.00 -8.93 -8.23
N VAL A 348 -1.80 -7.71 -8.73
CA VAL A 348 -1.85 -7.40 -10.17
C VAL A 348 -0.60 -6.72 -10.73
N ALA A 349 0.00 -5.79 -9.99
CA ALA A 349 0.96 -4.84 -10.56
C ALA A 349 2.36 -4.85 -9.91
N ARG A 350 2.51 -5.40 -8.70
CA ARG A 350 3.80 -5.48 -7.97
C ARG A 350 4.33 -6.90 -7.82
N GLN A 351 4.24 -7.69 -8.89
CA GLN A 351 4.79 -9.04 -8.90
C GLN A 351 6.33 -9.00 -8.88
N MET A 352 6.92 -9.78 -7.97
CA MET A 352 8.37 -9.90 -7.78
C MET A 352 9.05 -8.55 -7.47
N ASP A 353 8.38 -7.66 -6.74
CA ASP A 353 8.98 -6.42 -6.22
C ASP A 353 9.52 -6.69 -4.81
N PHE A 354 10.83 -6.91 -4.67
CA PHE A 354 11.46 -7.25 -3.38
C PHE A 354 11.91 -6.00 -2.60
N ASN A 355 11.81 -4.80 -3.18
CA ASN A 355 12.39 -3.59 -2.61
C ASN A 355 11.41 -2.41 -2.53
N ASN A 356 10.15 -2.61 -2.96
CA ASN A 356 9.07 -1.63 -3.05
C ASN A 356 9.32 -0.45 -4.02
N ASP A 357 10.20 -0.60 -5.02
CA ASP A 357 10.44 0.42 -6.04
C ASP A 357 9.45 0.37 -7.22
N SER A 358 8.41 -0.46 -7.11
CA SER A 358 7.38 -0.71 -8.13
C SER A 358 7.92 -1.31 -9.42
N LYS A 359 9.16 -1.84 -9.44
CA LYS A 359 9.67 -2.63 -10.55
C LYS A 359 9.69 -4.10 -10.22
N THR A 360 9.39 -4.91 -11.24
CA THR A 360 9.67 -6.34 -11.19
C THR A 360 11.18 -6.56 -11.08
N ASP A 361 11.62 -7.15 -9.97
CA ASP A 361 12.99 -7.62 -9.79
C ASP A 361 13.22 -8.92 -10.57
N ILE A 362 14.42 -9.05 -11.11
CA ILE A 362 14.86 -10.29 -11.74
C ILE A 362 15.49 -11.17 -10.68
N VAL A 363 14.91 -12.36 -10.54
CA VAL A 363 15.22 -13.27 -9.44
C VAL A 363 15.63 -14.62 -9.99
N CYS A 364 16.69 -15.17 -9.43
CA CYS A 364 17.16 -16.52 -9.74
C CYS A 364 17.23 -17.38 -8.50
N PHE A 365 16.89 -18.64 -8.66
CA PHE A 365 17.00 -19.68 -7.65
C PHE A 365 17.77 -20.86 -8.22
N ASP A 366 18.90 -21.20 -7.60
CA ASP A 366 19.68 -22.37 -7.97
C ASP A 366 20.21 -23.07 -6.71
N GLN A 367 19.93 -24.37 -6.60
CA GLN A 367 20.42 -25.23 -5.52
C GLN A 367 20.23 -24.66 -4.09
N GLY A 368 19.10 -24.01 -3.81
CA GLY A 368 18.81 -23.42 -2.49
C GLY A 368 19.32 -22.00 -2.31
N LYS A 369 19.87 -21.37 -3.35
CA LYS A 369 20.40 -20.00 -3.31
C LYS A 369 19.57 -19.07 -4.17
N TRP A 370 19.11 -17.99 -3.56
CA TRP A 370 18.41 -16.90 -4.20
C TRP A 370 19.39 -15.79 -4.59
N SER A 371 19.32 -15.36 -5.85
CA SER A 371 19.98 -14.16 -6.35
C SER A 371 18.90 -13.17 -6.76
N ILE A 372 18.70 -12.15 -5.94
CA ILE A 372 17.76 -11.06 -6.16
C ILE A 372 18.58 -9.81 -6.46
N ASN A 373 18.24 -9.09 -7.53
CA ASN A 373 19.02 -7.93 -7.95
C ASN A 373 19.17 -6.92 -6.80
N GLY A 374 20.38 -6.40 -6.59
CA GLY A 374 20.68 -5.43 -5.53
C GLY A 374 20.67 -5.98 -4.09
N LYS A 375 20.36 -7.26 -3.87
CA LYS A 375 20.41 -7.90 -2.54
C LYS A 375 21.59 -8.88 -2.41
N GLN A 376 21.97 -9.17 -1.16
CA GLN A 376 22.91 -10.27 -0.87
C GLN A 376 22.25 -11.61 -1.22
N THR A 377 23.07 -12.60 -1.61
CA THR A 377 22.59 -13.96 -1.84
C THR A 377 21.94 -14.52 -0.58
N LEU A 378 20.69 -14.97 -0.70
CA LEU A 378 19.92 -15.58 0.38
C LEU A 378 19.98 -17.11 0.24
N GLU A 379 20.36 -17.80 1.31
CA GLU A 379 20.34 -19.26 1.37
C GLU A 379 19.02 -19.73 1.99
N LEU A 380 18.08 -20.14 1.13
CA LEU A 380 16.73 -20.58 1.53
C LEU A 380 16.28 -21.72 0.62
N GLY A 381 16.24 -22.93 1.17
CA GLY A 381 15.80 -24.14 0.48
C GLY A 381 16.94 -25.11 0.15
N SER A 382 16.65 -26.06 -0.73
CA SER A 382 17.55 -27.14 -1.14
C SER A 382 17.40 -27.48 -2.63
N PRO A 383 18.36 -28.22 -3.23
CA PRO A 383 18.21 -28.68 -4.60
C PRO A 383 16.90 -29.45 -4.83
N GLY A 384 16.11 -29.01 -5.82
CA GLY A 384 14.82 -29.60 -6.17
C GLY A 384 13.60 -28.97 -5.48
N ASP A 385 13.82 -28.03 -4.57
CA ASP A 385 12.73 -27.18 -4.07
C ASP A 385 12.26 -26.20 -5.16
N ILE A 386 11.02 -25.75 -5.06
CA ILE A 386 10.38 -24.84 -6.03
C ILE A 386 10.28 -23.46 -5.39
N PRO A 387 10.84 -22.39 -6.00
CA PRO A 387 10.69 -21.03 -5.50
C PRO A 387 9.22 -20.57 -5.64
N VAL A 388 8.68 -19.98 -4.58
CA VAL A 388 7.28 -19.56 -4.45
C VAL A 388 7.21 -18.16 -3.81
N PRO A 389 7.82 -17.14 -4.42
CA PRO A 389 7.84 -15.80 -3.83
C PRO A 389 6.46 -15.14 -3.90
N ALA A 390 6.07 -14.45 -2.83
CA ALA A 390 4.83 -13.67 -2.73
C ALA A 390 4.92 -12.70 -1.53
N ASP A 391 3.97 -11.78 -1.41
CA ASP A 391 3.82 -10.87 -0.26
C ASP A 391 3.12 -11.58 0.91
N TYR A 392 3.90 -12.30 1.72
CA TYR A 392 3.35 -13.15 2.78
C TYR A 392 3.10 -12.40 4.09
N ASN A 393 3.59 -11.16 4.20
CA ASN A 393 3.45 -10.32 5.39
C ASN A 393 2.58 -9.08 5.17
N GLY A 394 2.07 -8.86 3.95
CA GLY A 394 1.13 -7.80 3.60
C GLY A 394 1.74 -6.40 3.56
N ASP A 395 3.08 -6.26 3.52
CA ASP A 395 3.77 -4.96 3.51
C ASP A 395 3.99 -4.39 2.09
N GLY A 396 3.52 -5.11 1.08
CA GLY A 396 3.66 -4.77 -0.33
C GLY A 396 4.92 -5.33 -0.99
N LYS A 397 5.89 -5.85 -0.23
CA LYS A 397 7.10 -6.46 -0.76
C LYS A 397 6.88 -7.94 -1.01
N THR A 398 7.62 -8.46 -1.96
CA THR A 398 7.76 -9.89 -2.17
C THR A 398 8.77 -10.47 -1.18
N GLU A 399 8.37 -11.52 -0.46
CA GLU A 399 9.29 -12.37 0.32
C GLU A 399 9.75 -13.59 -0.49
N ALA A 400 10.95 -14.07 -0.17
CA ALA A 400 11.40 -15.36 -0.66
C ALA A 400 10.73 -16.51 0.12
N ALA A 401 10.31 -17.54 -0.59
CA ALA A 401 9.86 -18.79 0.01
C ALA A 401 10.07 -19.95 -0.95
N VAL A 402 10.22 -21.17 -0.42
CA VAL A 402 10.32 -22.38 -1.25
C VAL A 402 9.27 -23.42 -0.85
N PHE A 403 8.72 -24.13 -1.82
CA PHE A 403 7.96 -25.36 -1.61
C PHE A 403 8.86 -26.56 -1.88
N SER A 404 9.02 -27.43 -0.88
CA SER A 404 9.77 -28.68 -1.02
C SER A 404 8.84 -29.82 -1.46
N PRO A 405 8.85 -30.26 -2.74
CA PRO A 405 7.86 -31.22 -3.24
C PRO A 405 8.04 -32.61 -2.64
N SER A 406 9.26 -32.94 -2.22
CA SER A 406 9.58 -34.22 -1.58
C SER A 406 8.99 -34.33 -0.18
N LYS A 407 8.82 -33.20 0.52
CA LYS A 407 8.33 -33.11 1.90
C LYS A 407 6.88 -32.61 1.99
N GLY A 408 6.39 -31.91 0.97
CA GLY A 408 5.08 -31.24 1.00
C GLY A 408 5.06 -30.07 1.99
N VAL A 409 6.15 -29.31 2.06
CA VAL A 409 6.36 -28.24 3.05
C VAL A 409 6.78 -26.95 2.37
N PHE A 410 6.15 -25.84 2.76
CA PHE A 410 6.59 -24.49 2.47
C PHE A 410 7.59 -24.04 3.53
N ILE A 411 8.68 -23.42 3.10
CA ILE A 411 9.75 -22.88 3.95
C ILE A 411 9.84 -21.38 3.65
N MET A 412 9.51 -20.58 4.64
CA MET A 412 9.40 -19.12 4.54
C MET A 412 10.74 -18.45 4.91
N GLU A 413 11.00 -17.26 4.38
CA GLU A 413 12.18 -16.46 4.73
C GLU A 413 12.28 -16.14 6.23
N ASP A 414 11.16 -15.98 6.92
CA ASP A 414 11.10 -15.75 8.37
C ASP A 414 11.31 -17.02 9.23
N GLY A 415 11.62 -18.16 8.60
CA GLY A 415 11.90 -19.43 9.26
C GLY A 415 10.68 -20.29 9.57
N ARG A 416 9.46 -19.88 9.18
CA ARG A 416 8.27 -20.74 9.30
C ARG A 416 8.35 -21.95 8.36
N PHE A 417 7.90 -23.10 8.85
CA PHE A 417 7.73 -24.34 8.09
C PHE A 417 6.27 -24.77 8.09
N ILE A 418 5.63 -24.75 6.93
CA ILE A 418 4.18 -24.95 6.81
C ILE A 418 3.93 -26.18 5.94
N LYS A 419 3.50 -27.28 6.58
CA LYS A 419 3.23 -28.54 5.90
C LYS A 419 1.85 -28.50 5.23
N TYR A 420 1.82 -28.08 3.97
CA TYR A 420 0.58 -27.88 3.24
C TYR A 420 0.69 -28.29 1.75
N GLY A 421 0.99 -29.57 1.51
CA GLY A 421 1.04 -30.13 0.16
C GLY A 421 1.57 -31.55 0.15
N MET A 422 1.74 -32.12 -1.04
CA MET A 422 2.36 -33.42 -1.23
C MET A 422 3.09 -33.52 -2.58
N LYS A 423 3.80 -34.63 -2.78
CA LYS A 423 4.50 -34.90 -4.03
C LYS A 423 3.53 -34.88 -5.21
N GLY A 424 3.84 -34.07 -6.22
CA GLY A 424 3.03 -33.92 -7.44
C GLY A 424 2.08 -32.73 -7.42
N ASP A 425 1.92 -32.07 -6.28
CA ASP A 425 1.23 -30.79 -6.19
C ASP A 425 2.06 -29.67 -6.84
N ILE A 426 1.37 -28.68 -7.41
CA ILE A 426 1.94 -27.47 -8.00
C ILE A 426 1.67 -26.33 -7.00
N PRO A 427 2.69 -25.67 -6.45
CA PRO A 427 2.46 -24.54 -5.54
C PRO A 427 1.90 -23.34 -6.30
N VAL A 428 0.93 -22.67 -5.68
CA VAL A 428 0.19 -21.52 -6.20
C VAL A 428 -0.09 -20.55 -5.04
N PRO A 429 0.93 -19.91 -4.46
CA PRO A 429 0.67 -18.88 -3.47
C PRO A 429 0.02 -17.64 -4.13
N GLY A 430 -0.76 -16.91 -3.36
CA GLY A 430 -1.48 -15.72 -3.80
C GLY A 430 -2.54 -15.34 -2.78
N ASP A 431 -3.01 -14.10 -2.79
CA ASP A 431 -4.06 -13.63 -1.87
C ASP A 431 -5.44 -14.09 -2.37
N TYR A 432 -5.94 -15.24 -1.91
CA TYR A 432 -7.20 -15.83 -2.38
C TYR A 432 -8.41 -15.39 -1.55
N ASP A 433 -8.21 -14.89 -0.34
CA ASP A 433 -9.29 -14.39 0.53
C ASP A 433 -9.45 -12.86 0.52
N GLY A 434 -8.49 -12.14 -0.07
CA GLY A 434 -8.51 -10.69 -0.30
C GLY A 434 -8.07 -9.90 0.92
N ASP A 435 -7.34 -10.54 1.84
CA ASP A 435 -6.90 -9.89 3.07
C ASP A 435 -5.51 -9.25 2.97
N GLY A 436 -4.98 -9.12 1.75
CA GLY A 436 -3.71 -8.46 1.46
C GLY A 436 -2.47 -9.27 1.76
N PHE A 437 -2.62 -10.50 2.26
CA PHE A 437 -1.53 -11.44 2.49
C PHE A 437 -1.62 -12.56 1.47
N ALA A 438 -0.48 -12.96 0.91
CA ALA A 438 -0.44 -14.15 0.09
C ALA A 438 -0.72 -15.41 0.92
N ASP A 439 -1.71 -16.18 0.50
CA ASP A 439 -2.01 -17.48 1.06
C ASP A 439 -1.04 -18.55 0.56
N ILE A 440 -0.92 -19.60 1.36
CA ILE A 440 -0.23 -20.81 0.97
C ILE A 440 -1.21 -21.72 0.23
N GLY A 441 -0.92 -21.96 -1.05
CA GLY A 441 -1.79 -22.72 -1.93
C GLY A 441 -1.06 -23.80 -2.73
N VAL A 442 -1.78 -24.89 -3.03
CA VAL A 442 -1.38 -25.92 -3.98
C VAL A 442 -2.52 -26.34 -4.91
N TYR A 443 -2.22 -26.52 -6.20
CA TYR A 443 -3.09 -27.22 -7.14
C TYR A 443 -2.62 -28.68 -7.27
N ARG A 444 -3.55 -29.62 -7.09
CA ARG A 444 -3.32 -31.06 -7.23
C ARG A 444 -3.85 -31.58 -8.57
N PRO A 445 -2.99 -31.86 -9.56
CA PRO A 445 -3.44 -32.28 -10.88
C PRO A 445 -4.14 -33.64 -10.89
N SER A 446 -3.78 -34.55 -9.98
CA SER A 446 -4.36 -35.90 -9.91
C SER A 446 -5.85 -35.91 -9.55
N THR A 447 -6.31 -34.89 -8.82
CA THR A 447 -7.71 -34.73 -8.41
C THR A 447 -8.38 -33.50 -9.02
N MET A 448 -7.63 -32.65 -9.73
CA MET A 448 -8.07 -31.37 -10.28
C MET A 448 -8.67 -30.48 -9.18
N THR A 449 -7.91 -30.27 -8.11
CA THR A 449 -8.38 -29.62 -6.88
C THR A 449 -7.36 -28.61 -6.39
N TRP A 450 -7.82 -27.44 -6.00
CA TRP A 450 -7.05 -26.41 -5.32
C TRP A 450 -7.25 -26.55 -3.82
N TYR A 451 -6.14 -26.53 -3.10
CA TYR A 451 -6.10 -26.50 -1.64
C TYR A 451 -5.36 -25.23 -1.26
N ILE A 452 -6.09 -24.29 -0.69
CA ILE A 452 -5.56 -23.02 -0.21
C ILE A 452 -5.76 -23.00 1.30
N LEU A 453 -4.72 -22.64 2.04
CA LEU A 453 -4.76 -22.64 3.51
C LEU A 453 -5.85 -21.66 3.99
N ASP A 454 -6.68 -22.10 4.93
CA ASP A 454 -7.79 -21.34 5.52
C ASP A 454 -8.89 -20.88 4.55
N VAL A 455 -8.88 -21.40 3.31
CA VAL A 455 -9.94 -21.21 2.32
C VAL A 455 -10.56 -22.56 1.97
N ASP A 456 -11.85 -22.56 1.61
CA ASP A 456 -12.56 -23.78 1.25
C ASP A 456 -11.93 -24.50 0.06
N THR A 457 -11.98 -25.84 0.06
CA THR A 457 -11.41 -26.64 -1.03
C THR A 457 -12.17 -26.42 -2.33
N ILE A 458 -11.45 -26.06 -3.41
CA ILE A 458 -12.04 -25.75 -4.70
C ILE A 458 -11.77 -26.89 -5.70
N LYS A 459 -12.81 -27.61 -6.10
CA LYS A 459 -12.72 -28.65 -7.12
C LYS A 459 -12.95 -28.05 -8.51
N PHE A 460 -11.88 -27.51 -9.08
CA PHE A 460 -11.90 -26.87 -10.39
C PHE A 460 -10.58 -27.16 -11.12
N GLY A 461 -10.63 -27.69 -12.34
CA GLY A 461 -9.41 -28.01 -13.07
C GLY A 461 -9.61 -28.89 -14.29
N ASN A 462 -8.50 -29.18 -14.96
CA ASN A 462 -8.42 -30.09 -16.08
C ASN A 462 -7.17 -30.97 -15.99
N LYS A 463 -7.31 -32.25 -16.36
CA LYS A 463 -6.22 -33.24 -16.32
C LYS A 463 -4.96 -32.78 -17.06
N ASN A 464 -5.14 -32.03 -18.15
CA ASN A 464 -4.06 -31.47 -18.97
C ASN A 464 -3.99 -29.94 -18.88
N GLY A 465 -4.62 -29.35 -17.87
CA GLY A 465 -4.61 -27.91 -17.63
C GLY A 465 -3.30 -27.44 -16.97
N ILE A 466 -2.90 -26.21 -17.26
CA ILE A 466 -1.88 -25.45 -16.55
C ILE A 466 -2.60 -24.48 -15.61
N PRO A 467 -2.34 -24.48 -14.29
CA PRO A 467 -2.96 -23.52 -13.38
C PRO A 467 -2.51 -22.09 -13.73
N VAL A 468 -3.47 -21.15 -13.77
CA VAL A 468 -3.26 -19.73 -14.09
C VAL A 468 -4.01 -18.85 -13.09
N PRO A 469 -3.59 -18.85 -11.82
CA PRO A 469 -4.20 -17.99 -10.82
C PRO A 469 -3.85 -16.51 -11.09
N ALA A 470 -4.85 -15.64 -11.09
CA ALA A 470 -4.70 -14.18 -11.21
C ALA A 470 -6.01 -13.51 -10.77
N ASP A 471 -5.98 -12.21 -10.46
CA ASP A 471 -7.17 -11.41 -10.14
C ASP A 471 -7.80 -10.90 -11.44
N TYR A 472 -8.72 -11.66 -12.04
CA TYR A 472 -9.27 -11.34 -13.36
C TYR A 472 -10.43 -10.34 -13.31
N ASP A 473 -11.14 -10.21 -12.17
CA ASP A 473 -12.25 -9.26 -12.03
C ASP A 473 -11.89 -7.98 -11.25
N GLY A 474 -10.69 -7.94 -10.66
CA GLY A 474 -10.14 -6.79 -9.94
C GLY A 474 -10.77 -6.62 -8.56
N ASP A 475 -11.29 -7.67 -7.93
CA ASP A 475 -11.84 -7.62 -6.58
C ASP A 475 -10.76 -7.69 -5.48
N GLY A 476 -9.49 -7.72 -5.87
CA GLY A 476 -8.35 -7.82 -4.97
C GLY A 476 -8.03 -9.25 -4.55
N LYS A 477 -8.75 -10.25 -5.08
CA LYS A 477 -8.53 -11.67 -4.80
C LYS A 477 -8.02 -12.38 -6.04
N ILE A 478 -7.17 -13.36 -5.80
CA ILE A 478 -6.71 -14.25 -6.85
C ILE A 478 -7.81 -15.25 -7.19
N ASP A 479 -8.28 -15.23 -8.43
CA ASP A 479 -9.17 -16.25 -8.96
C ASP A 479 -8.41 -17.52 -9.34
N VAL A 480 -9.05 -18.67 -9.15
CA VAL A 480 -8.54 -19.93 -9.68
C VAL A 480 -8.89 -20.08 -11.17
N GLY A 481 -7.92 -20.54 -11.96
CA GLY A 481 -8.06 -20.72 -13.39
C GLY A 481 -7.13 -21.77 -13.96
N PHE A 482 -7.45 -22.32 -15.13
CA PHE A 482 -6.54 -23.19 -15.87
C PHE A 482 -6.57 -22.93 -17.38
N PHE A 483 -5.40 -23.05 -18.00
CA PHE A 483 -5.22 -23.02 -19.44
C PHE A 483 -5.13 -24.45 -20.00
N ARG A 484 -6.00 -24.79 -20.94
CA ARG A 484 -6.10 -26.14 -21.51
C ARG A 484 -5.05 -26.36 -22.60
N THR A 485 -4.07 -27.20 -22.36
CA THR A 485 -2.99 -27.45 -23.34
C THR A 485 -3.44 -28.11 -24.65
N THR A 486 -4.59 -28.77 -24.69
CA THR A 486 -5.05 -29.53 -25.86
C THR A 486 -5.65 -28.66 -26.97
N ASN A 487 -6.21 -27.51 -26.60
CA ASN A 487 -6.92 -26.59 -27.49
C ASN A 487 -6.70 -25.13 -27.10
N SER A 488 -5.77 -24.89 -26.18
CA SER A 488 -5.29 -23.59 -25.73
C SER A 488 -6.39 -22.65 -25.21
N MET A 489 -7.44 -23.17 -24.60
CA MET A 489 -8.53 -22.35 -24.04
C MET A 489 -8.33 -22.05 -22.55
N TRP A 490 -8.71 -20.84 -22.12
CA TRP A 490 -8.80 -20.44 -20.72
C TRP A 490 -10.11 -20.88 -20.08
N GLN A 491 -10.08 -21.28 -18.82
CA GLN A 491 -11.25 -21.50 -17.98
C GLN A 491 -10.98 -20.96 -16.58
N THR A 492 -11.81 -20.04 -16.10
CA THR A 492 -11.68 -19.43 -14.77
C THR A 492 -12.92 -19.73 -13.92
N ALA A 493 -12.81 -19.55 -12.60
CA ALA A 493 -13.95 -19.72 -11.69
C ALA A 493 -15.09 -18.71 -11.96
N LEU A 494 -14.77 -17.58 -12.58
CA LEU A 494 -15.71 -16.53 -12.99
C LEU A 494 -16.57 -16.93 -14.21
N GLY A 495 -16.24 -18.03 -14.90
CA GLY A 495 -16.96 -18.56 -16.06
C GLY A 495 -16.09 -18.67 -17.32
N ASN A 496 -16.73 -19.00 -18.45
CA ASN A 496 -16.06 -18.99 -19.74
C ASN A 496 -16.10 -17.55 -20.29
N ILE A 497 -15.00 -16.82 -20.15
CA ILE A 497 -14.84 -15.51 -20.80
C ILE A 497 -14.65 -15.75 -22.31
N PRO A 498 -15.44 -15.13 -23.20
CA PRO A 498 -15.25 -15.27 -24.64
C PRO A 498 -13.90 -14.66 -25.03
N LEU A 499 -12.98 -15.50 -25.50
CA LEU A 499 -11.72 -15.04 -26.05
C LEU A 499 -11.94 -14.70 -27.52
N ASP A 500 -11.64 -13.46 -27.92
CA ASP A 500 -11.76 -13.02 -29.31
C ASP A 500 -10.66 -13.61 -30.22
N THR A 501 -9.76 -14.43 -29.66
CA THR A 501 -8.66 -15.07 -30.38
C THR A 501 -8.67 -16.59 -30.27
N LEU A 502 -8.54 -17.27 -31.41
CA LEU A 502 -8.30 -18.70 -31.45
C LEU A 502 -6.85 -19.00 -31.04
N HIS A 503 -6.68 -19.61 -29.88
CA HIS A 503 -5.38 -20.04 -29.41
C HIS A 503 -4.91 -21.34 -30.09
N MET A 504 -3.59 -21.54 -30.14
CA MET A 504 -2.94 -22.63 -30.87
C MET A 504 -2.09 -23.48 -29.94
N ALA A 505 -1.87 -24.75 -30.32
CA ALA A 505 -0.96 -25.63 -29.59
C ALA A 505 0.45 -25.00 -29.51
N GLY A 506 1.03 -24.96 -28.32
CA GLY A 506 2.32 -24.31 -28.04
C GLY A 506 2.21 -22.91 -27.45
N ASP A 507 1.02 -22.31 -27.37
CA ASP A 507 0.78 -21.06 -26.66
C ASP A 507 1.12 -21.23 -25.16
N ILE A 508 1.81 -20.23 -24.59
CA ILE A 508 2.27 -20.20 -23.20
C ILE A 508 1.41 -19.17 -22.44
N PRO A 509 0.64 -19.56 -21.41
CA PRO A 509 -0.19 -18.62 -20.66
C PRO A 509 0.65 -17.70 -19.77
N VAL A 510 0.32 -16.41 -19.78
CA VAL A 510 1.03 -15.32 -19.09
C VAL A 510 0.02 -14.26 -18.60
N PRO A 511 -0.93 -14.61 -17.72
CA PRO A 511 -1.93 -13.66 -17.27
C PRO A 511 -1.30 -12.52 -16.49
N GLY A 512 -1.92 -11.34 -16.53
CA GLY A 512 -1.52 -10.19 -15.74
C GLY A 512 -2.05 -8.87 -16.31
N ASP A 513 -1.82 -7.77 -15.60
CA ASP A 513 -2.39 -6.45 -15.90
C ASP A 513 -1.52 -5.68 -16.91
N TYR A 514 -1.78 -5.88 -18.20
CA TYR A 514 -1.03 -5.24 -19.29
C TYR A 514 -1.59 -3.86 -19.67
N ASP A 515 -2.85 -3.56 -19.34
CA ASP A 515 -3.45 -2.26 -19.64
C ASP A 515 -3.43 -1.26 -18.46
N GLY A 516 -3.15 -1.73 -17.25
CA GLY A 516 -3.03 -0.97 -16.02
C GLY A 516 -4.36 -0.64 -15.37
N ASP A 517 -5.44 -1.39 -15.68
CA ASP A 517 -6.76 -1.20 -15.09
C ASP A 517 -6.94 -1.90 -13.74
N GLY A 518 -5.91 -2.60 -13.26
CA GLY A 518 -5.91 -3.33 -12.00
C GLY A 518 -6.62 -4.69 -12.07
N ARG A 519 -6.86 -5.20 -13.28
CA ARG A 519 -7.34 -6.56 -13.54
C ARG A 519 -6.30 -7.30 -14.37
N ALA A 520 -6.21 -8.61 -14.19
CA ALA A 520 -5.39 -9.43 -15.05
C ALA A 520 -6.10 -9.72 -16.38
N GLU A 521 -5.42 -9.47 -17.50
CA GLU A 521 -5.84 -10.01 -18.80
C GLU A 521 -5.46 -11.48 -18.91
N MET A 522 -6.30 -12.25 -19.59
CA MET A 522 -5.86 -13.52 -20.17
C MET A 522 -4.91 -13.22 -21.33
N ALA A 523 -3.65 -13.64 -21.21
CA ALA A 523 -2.67 -13.42 -22.25
C ALA A 523 -1.84 -14.67 -22.54
N VAL A 524 -1.49 -14.89 -23.81
CA VAL A 524 -0.57 -15.95 -24.21
C VAL A 524 0.60 -15.40 -25.01
N PHE A 525 1.79 -15.95 -24.78
CA PHE A 525 2.92 -15.83 -25.69
C PHE A 525 2.94 -17.03 -26.63
N ARG A 526 3.00 -16.76 -27.94
CA ARG A 526 3.10 -17.76 -29.02
C ARG A 526 4.52 -17.75 -29.59
N PRO A 527 5.39 -18.67 -29.18
CA PRO A 527 6.78 -18.68 -29.62
C PRO A 527 6.95 -18.94 -31.13
N SER A 528 6.07 -19.74 -31.73
CA SER A 528 6.12 -20.11 -33.16
C SER A 528 5.99 -18.91 -34.11
N GLU A 529 5.33 -17.84 -33.64
CA GLU A 529 5.10 -16.62 -34.42
C GLU A 529 5.75 -15.39 -33.76
N GLY A 530 6.32 -15.51 -32.55
CA GLY A 530 6.82 -14.38 -31.78
C GLY A 530 5.73 -13.38 -31.42
N LYS A 531 4.53 -13.86 -31.05
CA LYS A 531 3.36 -13.00 -30.78
C LYS A 531 2.93 -13.06 -29.32
N TRP A 532 2.53 -11.92 -28.78
CA TRP A 532 1.76 -11.83 -27.56
C TRP A 532 0.31 -11.52 -27.93
N ILE A 533 -0.59 -12.36 -27.47
CA ILE A 533 -2.03 -12.23 -27.66
C ILE A 533 -2.60 -11.94 -26.28
N ILE A 534 -3.04 -10.70 -26.08
CA ILE A 534 -3.55 -10.20 -24.80
C ILE A 534 -5.03 -9.91 -25.01
N ASP A 535 -5.87 -10.42 -24.11
CA ASP A 535 -7.31 -10.16 -24.16
C ASP A 535 -7.61 -8.66 -24.14
N ARG A 536 -8.73 -8.25 -24.76
CA ARG A 536 -9.13 -6.83 -24.94
C ARG A 536 -8.19 -5.98 -25.80
N GLN A 537 -7.02 -6.49 -26.21
CA GLN A 537 -6.12 -5.83 -27.16
C GLN A 537 -6.53 -6.14 -28.60
N LYS A 538 -6.66 -5.10 -29.44
CA LYS A 538 -7.13 -5.26 -30.85
C LYS A 538 -6.19 -6.08 -31.73
N GLU A 539 -4.88 -5.92 -31.55
CA GLU A 539 -3.87 -6.54 -32.40
C GLU A 539 -2.79 -7.19 -31.54
N PRO A 540 -2.30 -8.38 -31.91
CA PRO A 540 -1.18 -9.01 -31.21
C PRO A 540 0.09 -8.16 -31.24
N ILE A 541 0.83 -8.15 -30.14
CA ILE A 541 2.17 -7.56 -30.11
C ILE A 541 3.16 -8.53 -30.74
N ILE A 542 3.90 -8.07 -31.76
CA ILE A 542 4.94 -8.85 -32.42
C ILE A 542 6.26 -8.65 -31.69
N PHE A 543 6.59 -9.56 -30.77
CA PHE A 543 7.81 -9.50 -29.96
C PHE A 543 8.23 -10.88 -29.45
N GLY A 544 9.40 -11.33 -29.86
CA GLY A 544 9.96 -12.63 -29.48
C GLY A 544 10.20 -13.54 -30.69
N LYS A 545 10.64 -14.77 -30.44
CA LYS A 545 10.86 -15.82 -31.45
C LYS A 545 10.83 -17.22 -30.81
N VAL A 546 10.92 -18.26 -31.64
CA VAL A 546 11.08 -19.65 -31.18
C VAL A 546 12.31 -19.78 -30.28
N GLY A 547 12.13 -20.42 -29.11
CA GLY A 547 13.15 -20.60 -28.08
C GLY A 547 13.19 -19.51 -27.01
N ASP A 548 12.46 -18.41 -27.19
CA ASP A 548 12.29 -17.40 -26.14
C ASP A 548 11.34 -17.89 -25.05
N LEU A 549 11.60 -17.47 -23.80
CA LEU A 549 10.70 -17.70 -22.67
C LEU A 549 10.05 -16.38 -22.25
N PRO A 550 8.72 -16.32 -22.08
CA PRO A 550 8.06 -15.08 -21.70
C PRO A 550 8.28 -14.78 -20.21
N ILE A 551 8.56 -13.52 -19.89
CA ILE A 551 8.82 -12.98 -18.55
C ILE A 551 8.21 -11.57 -18.42
N PRO A 552 6.89 -11.43 -18.60
CA PRO A 552 6.25 -10.12 -18.44
C PRO A 552 6.48 -9.58 -17.02
N GLY A 553 6.47 -8.26 -16.88
CA GLY A 553 6.69 -7.61 -15.59
C GLY A 553 6.51 -6.11 -15.68
N ASN A 554 6.36 -5.47 -14.53
CA ASN A 554 6.29 -4.02 -14.42
C ASN A 554 7.70 -3.42 -14.49
N TYR A 555 8.20 -3.23 -15.70
CA TYR A 555 9.52 -2.63 -15.93
C TYR A 555 9.46 -1.09 -16.01
N GLY A 556 8.24 -0.53 -16.13
CA GLY A 556 7.98 0.90 -16.35
C GLY A 556 7.72 1.73 -15.10
N GLN A 557 7.45 1.10 -13.94
CA GLN A 557 6.97 1.76 -12.70
C GLN A 557 5.62 2.47 -12.86
N ASP A 558 4.81 2.06 -13.83
CA ASP A 558 3.49 2.64 -14.12
C ASP A 558 2.34 1.68 -13.79
N GLY A 559 2.64 0.57 -13.10
CA GLY A 559 1.68 -0.45 -12.71
C GLY A 559 1.37 -1.48 -13.79
N LYS A 560 1.90 -1.31 -15.00
CA LYS A 560 1.57 -2.15 -16.14
C LYS A 560 2.61 -3.23 -16.37
N LEU A 561 2.15 -4.43 -16.67
CA LEU A 561 3.02 -5.48 -17.19
C LEU A 561 3.39 -5.16 -18.63
N ILE A 562 4.68 -5.20 -18.90
CA ILE A 562 5.23 -5.04 -20.25
C ILE A 562 5.67 -6.42 -20.74
N PRO A 563 5.27 -6.82 -21.98
CA PRO A 563 5.79 -8.02 -22.62
C PRO A 563 7.32 -8.04 -22.63
N ALA A 564 7.92 -9.11 -22.14
CA ALA A 564 9.38 -9.28 -22.17
C ALA A 564 9.73 -10.76 -22.37
N VAL A 565 10.90 -11.00 -22.97
CA VAL A 565 11.39 -12.36 -23.24
C VAL A 565 12.79 -12.57 -22.70
N PHE A 566 13.04 -13.76 -22.17
CA PHE A 566 14.37 -14.26 -21.87
C PHE A 566 14.92 -15.00 -23.08
N ARG A 567 16.11 -14.57 -23.54
CA ARG A 567 16.81 -15.11 -24.71
C ARG A 567 18.32 -15.09 -24.46
N ASP A 568 18.96 -16.25 -24.57
CA ASP A 568 20.43 -16.38 -24.54
C ASP A 568 21.10 -15.63 -23.36
N GLY A 569 20.53 -15.72 -22.14
CA GLY A 569 21.07 -15.04 -20.96
C GLY A 569 20.73 -13.55 -20.86
N LYS A 570 19.79 -13.06 -21.67
CA LYS A 570 19.36 -11.65 -21.68
C LYS A 570 17.86 -11.53 -21.53
N ILE A 571 17.44 -10.45 -20.90
CA ILE A 571 16.04 -10.04 -20.84
C ILE A 571 15.84 -8.90 -21.84
N LEU A 572 14.92 -9.12 -22.77
CA LEU A 572 14.53 -8.16 -23.81
C LEU A 572 13.13 -7.67 -23.49
N ILE A 573 12.97 -6.35 -23.34
CA ILE A 573 11.70 -5.72 -22.95
C ILE A 573 11.08 -5.07 -24.19
N TYR A 574 9.80 -5.34 -24.45
CA TYR A 574 9.08 -4.75 -25.57
C TYR A 574 9.02 -3.22 -25.45
N GLY A 575 9.17 -2.52 -26.58
CA GLY A 575 9.16 -1.05 -26.61
C GLY A 575 10.40 -0.38 -26.00
N SER A 576 11.39 -1.14 -25.54
CA SER A 576 12.62 -0.62 -24.93
C SER A 576 13.86 -1.00 -25.75
N ASN A 577 14.82 -0.08 -25.82
CA ASN A 577 16.17 -0.38 -26.31
C ASN A 577 17.06 -1.00 -25.21
N GLN A 578 16.53 -1.15 -23.99
CA GLN A 578 17.24 -1.77 -22.90
C GLN A 578 17.19 -3.29 -23.05
N SER A 579 18.37 -3.91 -23.10
CA SER A 579 18.53 -5.31 -22.74
C SER A 579 19.20 -5.33 -21.37
N LEU A 580 18.64 -6.05 -20.40
CA LEU A 580 19.29 -6.23 -19.11
C LEU A 580 20.26 -7.43 -19.25
N PRO A 581 21.59 -7.20 -19.25
CA PRO A 581 22.54 -8.28 -19.38
C PRO A 581 22.66 -8.98 -18.02
N TYR A 582 22.21 -10.22 -17.96
CA TYR A 582 22.45 -11.07 -16.81
C TYR A 582 23.39 -12.20 -17.23
N THR A 583 24.69 -11.90 -17.22
CA THR A 583 25.73 -12.89 -17.52
C THR A 583 25.57 -14.11 -16.61
N ASN A 584 25.49 -15.30 -17.21
CA ASN A 584 25.37 -16.62 -16.58
C ASN A 584 23.97 -17.05 -16.06
N LEU A 585 22.88 -16.36 -16.43
CA LEU A 585 21.56 -16.90 -16.12
C LEU A 585 21.21 -18.08 -17.00
N LYS A 586 20.79 -19.17 -16.35
CA LYS A 586 20.17 -20.30 -17.03
C LYS A 586 18.65 -20.21 -16.90
N ALA A 587 17.91 -20.52 -17.95
CA ALA A 587 16.45 -20.49 -17.95
C ALA A 587 15.82 -21.28 -16.79
N GLU A 588 16.43 -22.41 -16.41
CA GLU A 588 16.01 -23.25 -15.29
C GLU A 588 16.09 -22.54 -13.93
N SER A 589 16.88 -21.48 -13.80
CA SER A 589 17.07 -20.74 -12.54
C SER A 589 16.17 -19.51 -12.38
N LEU A 590 15.62 -18.94 -13.47
CA LEU A 590 14.81 -17.71 -13.41
C LEU A 590 13.46 -17.88 -12.68
N VAL A 591 13.29 -17.30 -11.50
CA VAL A 591 12.04 -17.42 -10.73
C VAL A 591 10.87 -16.70 -11.40
N ASN A 592 11.13 -15.61 -12.15
CA ASN A 592 10.12 -14.86 -12.91
C ASN A 592 9.35 -15.73 -13.93
N ILE A 593 9.88 -16.91 -14.29
CA ILE A 593 9.15 -17.90 -15.08
C ILE A 593 8.40 -18.83 -14.12
N SER A 594 7.08 -18.64 -14.02
CA SER A 594 6.24 -19.40 -13.09
C SER A 594 6.38 -20.91 -13.30
N GLN A 595 6.25 -21.67 -12.20
CA GLN A 595 6.34 -23.13 -12.26
C GLN A 595 5.31 -23.74 -13.22
N ALA A 596 4.13 -23.13 -13.33
CA ALA A 596 3.08 -23.52 -14.25
C ALA A 596 3.54 -23.39 -15.72
N VAL A 597 4.19 -22.28 -16.08
CA VAL A 597 4.79 -22.07 -17.40
C VAL A 597 5.91 -23.08 -17.66
N ARG A 598 6.76 -23.36 -16.67
CA ARG A 598 7.83 -24.38 -16.80
C ARG A 598 7.28 -25.78 -17.09
N LEU A 599 6.12 -26.11 -16.55
CA LEU A 599 5.44 -27.38 -16.83
C LEU A 599 4.84 -27.39 -18.24
N ALA A 600 4.37 -26.24 -18.74
CA ALA A 600 3.86 -26.07 -20.10
C ALA A 600 4.96 -26.31 -21.14
N THR A 601 6.12 -25.67 -20.96
CA THR A 601 7.24 -25.76 -21.91
C THR A 601 7.86 -27.16 -21.96
N LYS A 602 8.03 -27.80 -20.79
CA LYS A 602 8.53 -29.19 -20.72
C LYS A 602 7.63 -30.22 -21.40
N LYS A 603 6.30 -30.04 -21.38
CA LYS A 603 5.36 -30.95 -22.05
C LYS A 603 5.35 -30.80 -23.58
N ASN A 604 5.71 -29.61 -24.07
CA ASN A 604 5.63 -29.27 -25.50
C ASN A 604 6.97 -29.43 -26.26
N ASN A 605 8.05 -29.87 -25.60
CA ASN A 605 9.41 -29.95 -26.18
C ASN A 605 9.84 -28.62 -26.86
N LEU A 606 9.45 -27.48 -26.26
CA LEU A 606 9.82 -26.13 -26.71
C LEU A 606 11.19 -25.72 -26.18
#